data_AF-A0A096P9W9-F1
#
_entry.id   AF-A0A096P9W9-F1
#
_cell.length_a   1.000
_cell.length_b   1.000
_cell.length_c   1.000
_cell.angle_alpha   90.00
_cell.angle_beta   90.00
_cell.angle_gamma   90.00
#
_symmetry.space_group_name_H-M   'P 1'
#
loop_
_entity.id
_entity.type
_entity.pdbx_description
1 polymer ?
#
loop_
_entity_poly.entity_id
_entity_poly.type
_entity_poly.pdbx_seq_one_letter_code
_entity_poly.pdbx_strand_id
1 'polypeptide(L)'
;MRADPAHLPSTSGRARACANRARSRITRARTIARASGDDVDDAARARFASVNFHGVSPEDKASAALCDLLTMSAVRVVIDQMSGSRHRSPMAPKLIDYLQQKPLRAGASAWLAELMAHEDLDHRAVALRIIETRKVLAATREGFDYDWMREETLEGLARENLELSRALAGSSFGDAPET
;
A
#
# COMPACT_ATOMS: atom_id res chain seq x y z
N MET A 1 58.82 45.20 -31.10
CA MET A 1 57.75 45.10 -32.13
C MET A 1 56.75 44.07 -31.63
N ARG A 2 55.65 44.46 -30.97
CA ARG A 2 54.34 44.82 -31.55
C ARG A 2 53.87 43.86 -32.66
N ALA A 3 52.85 43.06 -32.34
CA ALA A 3 51.74 42.71 -33.22
C ALA A 3 50.51 42.32 -32.37
N ASP A 4 49.34 42.79 -32.80
CA ASP A 4 48.05 42.91 -32.13
C ASP A 4 47.25 41.60 -31.94
N PRO A 5 46.28 41.60 -30.98
CA PRO A 5 45.27 40.54 -30.83
C PRO A 5 44.09 40.70 -31.81
N ALA A 6 43.70 39.60 -32.45
CA ALA A 6 42.50 39.53 -33.28
C ALA A 6 41.21 39.65 -32.44
N HIS A 7 40.32 40.51 -32.91
CA HIS A 7 39.01 40.85 -32.35
C HIS A 7 37.95 39.80 -32.77
N LEU A 8 37.14 39.30 -31.83
CA LEU A 8 35.91 38.55 -32.11
C LEU A 8 34.69 39.35 -31.56
N PRO A 9 33.58 39.45 -32.33
CA PRO A 9 32.42 40.24 -31.92
C PRO A 9 31.55 39.57 -30.85
N SER A 10 31.08 40.42 -29.93
CA SER A 10 30.14 40.13 -28.84
C SER A 10 28.76 39.68 -29.33
N THR A 11 28.28 38.54 -28.82
CA THR A 11 26.91 38.03 -29.03
C THR A 11 26.14 37.91 -27.71
N SER A 12 26.18 38.93 -26.85
CA SER A 12 25.49 38.93 -25.54
C SER A 12 24.03 39.46 -25.56
N GLY A 13 23.41 39.63 -26.73
CA GLY A 13 22.13 40.33 -26.85
C GLY A 13 20.86 39.45 -26.89
N ARG A 14 20.92 38.20 -27.35
CA ARG A 14 19.71 37.42 -27.69
C ARG A 14 19.26 36.39 -26.66
N ALA A 15 20.12 35.99 -25.72
CA ALA A 15 19.79 34.92 -24.76
C ALA A 15 18.90 35.36 -23.59
N ARG A 16 18.80 36.67 -23.30
CA ARG A 16 18.07 37.16 -22.10
C ARG A 16 16.56 37.31 -22.27
N ALA A 17 16.04 37.37 -23.51
CA ALA A 17 14.60 37.56 -23.74
C ALA A 17 13.78 36.26 -23.57
N CYS A 18 14.37 35.09 -23.82
CA CYS A 18 13.65 33.81 -23.77
C CYS A 18 13.48 33.27 -22.33
N ALA A 19 14.40 33.60 -21.42
CA ALA A 19 14.38 33.10 -20.05
C ALA A 19 13.26 33.72 -19.18
N ASN A 20 12.92 34.99 -19.40
CA ASN A 20 11.90 35.68 -18.60
C ASN A 20 10.46 35.29 -18.99
N ARG A 21 10.24 34.84 -20.23
CA ARG A 21 8.90 34.39 -20.70
C ARG A 21 8.53 33.01 -20.14
N ALA A 22 9.52 32.16 -19.89
CA ALA A 22 9.31 30.82 -19.31
C ALA A 22 8.97 30.88 -17.81
N ARG A 23 9.55 31.83 -17.06
CA ARG A 23 9.31 31.96 -15.61
C ARG A 23 7.90 32.40 -15.25
N SER A 24 7.24 33.25 -16.04
CA SER A 24 5.86 33.71 -15.76
C SER A 24 4.78 32.65 -16.07
N ARG A 25 5.03 31.74 -17.02
CA ARG A 25 4.10 30.64 -17.33
C ARG A 25 4.10 29.55 -16.27
N ILE A 26 5.26 29.25 -15.68
CA ILE A 26 5.39 28.24 -14.63
C ILE A 26 4.66 28.67 -13.35
N THR A 27 4.65 29.97 -13.02
CA THR A 27 3.91 30.48 -11.84
C THR A 27 2.40 30.46 -12.04
N ARG A 28 1.91 30.71 -13.27
CA ARG A 28 0.47 30.70 -13.58
C ARG A 28 -0.11 29.29 -13.72
N ALA A 29 0.66 28.33 -14.23
CA ALA A 29 0.25 26.93 -14.29
C ALA A 29 0.08 26.30 -12.90
N ARG A 30 0.94 26.70 -11.94
CA ARG A 30 0.92 26.18 -10.57
C ARG A 30 -0.20 26.77 -9.69
N THR A 31 -0.77 27.90 -10.08
CA THR A 31 -1.92 28.53 -9.39
C THR A 31 -3.25 27.97 -9.88
N ILE A 32 -3.38 27.63 -11.16
CA ILE A 32 -4.61 27.02 -11.72
C ILE A 32 -4.77 25.57 -11.25
N ALA A 33 -3.68 24.80 -11.16
CA ALA A 33 -3.73 23.42 -10.66
C ALA A 33 -4.08 23.30 -9.17
N ARG A 34 -3.89 24.35 -8.37
CA ARG A 34 -4.25 24.36 -6.94
C ARG A 34 -5.72 24.70 -6.71
N ALA A 35 -6.29 25.60 -7.51
CA ALA A 35 -7.70 25.99 -7.37
C ALA A 35 -8.66 24.84 -7.68
N SER A 36 -8.36 23.99 -8.67
CA SER A 36 -9.21 22.83 -9.00
C SER A 36 -9.00 21.61 -8.10
N GLY A 37 -7.94 21.57 -7.30
CA GLY A 37 -7.69 20.49 -6.33
C GLY A 37 -8.51 20.68 -5.06
N ASP A 38 -8.50 21.90 -4.50
CA ASP A 38 -9.24 22.23 -3.29
C ASP A 38 -10.76 22.02 -3.47
N ASP A 39 -11.33 22.38 -4.62
CA ASP A 39 -12.77 22.19 -4.90
C ASP A 39 -13.18 20.70 -4.99
N VAL A 40 -12.30 19.83 -5.50
CA VAL A 40 -12.57 18.38 -5.61
C VAL A 40 -12.44 17.71 -4.25
N ASP A 41 -11.44 18.12 -3.45
CA ASP A 41 -11.24 17.63 -2.09
C ASP A 41 -12.39 18.06 -1.17
N ASP A 42 -12.89 19.29 -1.30
CA ASP A 42 -14.05 19.79 -0.55
C ASP A 42 -15.35 19.08 -0.96
N ALA A 43 -15.56 18.84 -2.25
CA ALA A 43 -16.71 18.08 -2.74
C ALA A 43 -16.66 16.60 -2.29
N ALA A 44 -15.48 15.97 -2.29
CA ALA A 44 -15.29 14.63 -1.77
C ALA A 44 -15.55 14.57 -0.26
N ARG A 45 -15.01 15.53 0.50
CA ARG A 45 -15.24 15.66 1.93
C ARG A 45 -16.73 15.81 2.25
N ALA A 46 -17.46 16.63 1.50
CA ALA A 46 -18.90 16.77 1.65
C ALA A 46 -19.67 15.45 1.40
N ARG A 47 -19.23 14.66 0.41
CA ARG A 47 -19.85 13.36 0.07
C ARG A 47 -19.70 12.33 1.19
N PHE A 48 -18.56 12.33 1.90
CA PHE A 48 -18.31 11.39 2.99
C PHE A 48 -18.69 11.92 4.37
N ALA A 49 -18.89 13.23 4.54
CA ALA A 49 -19.22 13.85 5.82
C ALA A 49 -20.55 13.36 6.42
N SER A 50 -21.51 12.95 5.59
CA SER A 50 -22.81 12.44 6.04
C SER A 50 -22.83 10.92 6.26
N VAL A 51 -21.74 10.21 5.97
CA VAL A 51 -21.69 8.75 6.07
C VAL A 51 -21.43 8.35 7.52
N ASN A 52 -22.36 7.61 8.11
CA ASN A 52 -22.19 7.05 9.44
C ASN A 52 -21.61 5.64 9.34
N PHE A 53 -20.36 5.46 9.77
CA PHE A 53 -19.69 4.15 9.81
C PHE A 53 -19.95 3.37 11.12
N HIS A 54 -21.03 3.70 11.85
CA HIS A 54 -21.45 2.99 13.07
C HIS A 54 -20.34 2.88 14.14
N GLY A 55 -19.50 3.91 14.25
CA GLY A 55 -18.47 4.03 15.29
C GLY A 55 -17.13 3.34 14.99
N VAL A 56 -16.93 2.76 13.80
CA VAL A 56 -15.63 2.22 13.37
C VAL A 56 -15.26 2.83 12.03
N SER A 57 -14.13 3.54 11.94
CA SER A 57 -13.70 4.09 10.65
C SER A 57 -13.29 2.95 9.69
N PRO A 58 -13.44 3.12 8.37
CA PRO A 58 -12.89 2.17 7.40
C PRO A 58 -11.39 1.91 7.62
N GLU A 59 -10.65 2.94 8.03
CA GLU A 59 -9.24 2.87 8.37
C GLU A 59 -8.99 1.97 9.59
N ASP A 60 -9.79 2.08 10.65
CA ASP A 60 -9.69 1.20 11.82
C ASP A 60 -9.98 -0.25 11.44
N LYS A 61 -10.98 -0.47 10.58
CA LYS A 61 -11.33 -1.81 10.11
C LYS A 61 -10.23 -2.41 9.25
N ALA A 62 -9.64 -1.61 8.35
CA ALA A 62 -8.50 -2.01 7.53
C ALA A 62 -7.27 -2.30 8.39
N SER A 63 -7.00 -1.47 9.39
CA SER A 63 -5.90 -1.66 10.35
C SER A 63 -6.04 -2.98 11.10
N ALA A 64 -7.23 -3.28 11.62
CA ALA A 64 -7.50 -4.55 12.30
C ALA A 64 -7.29 -5.76 11.37
N ALA A 65 -7.75 -5.68 10.12
CA ALA A 65 -7.53 -6.73 9.12
C ALA A 65 -6.04 -6.91 8.78
N LEU A 66 -5.26 -5.82 8.70
CA LEU A 66 -3.82 -5.88 8.51
C LEU A 66 -3.11 -6.53 9.70
N CYS A 67 -3.52 -6.24 10.94
CA CYS A 67 -2.97 -6.90 12.12
C CYS A 67 -3.21 -8.42 12.09
N ASP A 68 -4.40 -8.85 11.67
CA ASP A 68 -4.74 -10.26 11.51
C ASP A 68 -3.89 -10.90 10.40
N LEU A 69 -3.80 -10.26 9.23
CA LEU A 69 -2.98 -10.71 8.10
C LEU A 69 -1.51 -10.88 8.49
N LEU A 70 -0.90 -9.88 9.13
CA LEU A 70 0.50 -9.92 9.54
C LEU A 70 0.76 -11.03 10.56
N THR A 71 -0.21 -11.32 11.42
CA THR A 71 -0.12 -12.44 12.35
C THR A 71 -0.17 -13.78 11.60
N MET A 72 -1.06 -13.93 10.61
CA MET A 72 -1.11 -15.12 9.74
C MET A 72 0.20 -15.32 8.97
N SER A 73 0.73 -14.25 8.38
CA SER A 73 2.02 -14.26 7.68
C SER A 73 3.16 -14.65 8.62
N ALA A 74 3.20 -14.11 9.84
CA ALA A 74 4.21 -14.46 10.83
C ALA A 74 4.17 -15.94 11.22
N VAL A 75 2.98 -16.49 11.43
CA VAL A 75 2.80 -17.92 11.69
C VAL A 75 3.39 -18.76 10.56
N ARG A 76 3.12 -18.37 9.30
CA ARG A 76 3.67 -19.08 8.13
C ARG A 76 5.20 -19.04 8.10
N VAL A 77 5.80 -17.87 8.32
CA VAL A 77 7.26 -17.71 8.40
C VAL A 77 7.85 -18.59 9.51
N VAL A 78 7.25 -18.59 10.69
CA VAL A 78 7.73 -19.39 11.83
C VAL A 78 7.65 -20.89 11.54
N ILE A 79 6.55 -21.36 10.93
CA ILE A 79 6.42 -22.77 10.51
C ILE A 79 7.51 -23.16 9.51
N ASP A 80 7.77 -22.32 8.51
CA ASP A 80 8.78 -22.58 7.48
C ASP A 80 10.19 -22.66 8.09
N GLN A 81 10.55 -21.68 8.94
CA GLN A 81 11.82 -21.67 9.67
C GLN A 81 12.00 -22.90 10.57
N MET A 82 10.92 -23.42 11.16
CA MET A 82 10.96 -24.64 11.98
C MET A 82 10.98 -25.93 11.15
N SER A 83 10.49 -25.89 9.91
CA SER A 83 10.35 -27.06 9.03
C SER A 83 11.59 -27.30 8.14
N GLY A 84 12.59 -26.42 8.24
CA GLY A 84 13.81 -26.42 7.43
C GLY A 84 14.59 -27.74 7.40
N SER A 85 15.40 -27.91 6.36
CA SER A 85 15.98 -29.20 5.94
C SER A 85 17.10 -29.76 6.83
N ARG A 86 17.81 -28.92 7.59
CA ARG A 86 18.95 -29.36 8.42
C ARG A 86 18.57 -29.70 9.86
N HIS A 87 17.62 -28.96 10.46
CA HIS A 87 17.15 -29.18 11.83
C HIS A 87 15.66 -28.87 11.93
N ARG A 88 14.82 -29.89 11.74
CA ARG A 88 13.37 -29.77 11.90
C ARG A 88 13.01 -29.76 13.37
N SER A 89 12.34 -28.70 13.81
CA SER A 89 11.83 -28.63 15.18
C SER A 89 10.63 -29.58 15.36
N PRO A 90 10.56 -30.36 16.46
CA PRO A 90 9.37 -31.14 16.79
C PRO A 90 8.15 -30.26 17.09
N MET A 91 8.35 -28.94 17.27
CA MET A 91 7.26 -27.98 17.46
C MET A 91 6.50 -27.66 16.16
N ALA A 92 7.11 -27.84 14.99
CA ALA A 92 6.46 -27.56 13.71
C ALA A 92 5.14 -28.36 13.51
N PRO A 93 5.12 -29.70 13.65
CA PRO A 93 3.87 -30.45 13.55
C PRO A 93 2.86 -30.06 14.65
N LYS A 94 3.30 -29.86 15.90
CA LYS A 94 2.43 -29.42 17.00
C LYS A 94 1.70 -28.11 16.68
N LEU A 95 2.40 -27.12 16.12
CA LEU A 95 1.80 -25.83 15.75
C LEU A 95 0.82 -25.98 14.58
N ILE A 96 1.13 -26.85 13.61
CA ILE A 96 0.22 -27.16 12.50
C ILE A 96 -1.06 -27.81 13.02
N ASP A 97 -0.94 -28.79 13.91
CA ASP A 97 -2.08 -29.46 14.54
C ASP A 97 -2.93 -28.46 15.36
N TYR A 98 -2.27 -27.57 16.10
CA TYR A 98 -2.94 -26.49 16.83
C TYR A 98 -3.73 -25.56 15.89
N LEU A 99 -3.16 -25.17 14.74
CA LEU A 99 -3.85 -24.37 13.73
C LEU A 99 -5.05 -25.09 13.10
N GLN A 100 -4.96 -26.40 12.91
CA GLN A 100 -6.08 -27.18 12.38
C GLN A 100 -7.24 -27.24 13.37
N GLN A 101 -6.94 -27.41 14.66
CA GLN A 101 -7.94 -27.46 15.72
C GLN A 101 -8.53 -26.07 16.02
N LYS A 102 -7.67 -25.04 15.99
CA LYS A 102 -8.01 -23.64 16.27
C LYS A 102 -7.54 -22.78 15.10
N PRO A 103 -8.35 -22.67 14.03
CA PRO A 103 -7.97 -21.89 12.86
C PRO A 103 -7.76 -20.43 13.19
N LEU A 104 -6.66 -19.86 12.69
CA LEU A 104 -6.42 -18.43 12.75
C LEU A 104 -7.38 -17.73 11.77
N ARG A 105 -8.35 -16.99 12.33
CA ARG A 105 -9.36 -16.21 11.59
C ARG A 105 -9.27 -14.74 11.99
N ALA A 106 -10.36 -13.99 11.81
CA ALA A 106 -10.49 -12.66 12.39
C ALA A 106 -10.34 -12.71 13.92
N GLY A 107 -9.57 -11.78 14.48
CA GLY A 107 -9.25 -11.77 15.91
C GLY A 107 -7.97 -12.54 16.25
N ALA A 108 -6.92 -12.39 15.44
CA ALA A 108 -5.64 -13.08 15.61
C ALA A 108 -4.98 -12.80 16.96
N SER A 109 -5.23 -11.63 17.56
CA SER A 109 -4.74 -11.30 18.90
C SER A 109 -5.33 -12.20 20.00
N ALA A 110 -6.61 -12.57 19.89
CA ALA A 110 -7.24 -13.49 20.84
C ALA A 110 -6.67 -14.90 20.70
N TRP A 111 -6.47 -15.35 19.45
CA TRP A 111 -5.82 -16.62 19.16
C TRP A 111 -4.39 -16.69 19.71
N LEU A 112 -3.60 -15.62 19.56
CA LEU A 112 -2.26 -15.55 20.13
C LEU A 112 -2.27 -15.54 21.65
N ALA A 113 -3.21 -14.82 22.28
CA ALA A 113 -3.34 -14.82 23.73
C ALA A 113 -3.65 -16.23 24.26
N GLU A 114 -4.48 -16.99 23.55
CA GLU A 114 -4.77 -18.39 23.87
C GLU A 114 -3.52 -19.28 23.71
N LEU A 115 -2.75 -19.11 22.65
CA LEU A 115 -1.50 -19.85 22.45
C LEU A 115 -0.44 -19.51 23.52
N MET A 116 -0.38 -18.25 23.97
CA MET A 116 0.48 -17.81 25.07
C MET A 116 0.04 -18.35 26.43
N ALA A 117 -1.25 -18.65 26.60
CA ALA A 117 -1.80 -19.25 27.82
C ALA A 117 -1.77 -20.78 27.81
N HIS A 118 -1.22 -21.40 26.75
CA HIS A 118 -1.17 -22.85 26.61
C HIS A 118 -0.34 -23.51 27.74
N GLU A 119 -0.70 -24.73 28.14
CA GLU A 119 -0.03 -25.46 29.24
C GLU A 119 1.39 -25.91 28.88
N ASP A 120 1.62 -26.32 27.62
CA ASP A 120 2.93 -26.69 27.09
C ASP A 120 3.83 -25.46 26.89
N LEU A 121 5.06 -25.54 27.42
CA LEU A 121 6.08 -24.49 27.30
C LEU A 121 6.44 -24.23 25.83
N ASP A 122 6.51 -25.27 24.99
CA ASP A 122 6.89 -25.12 23.58
C ASP A 122 5.89 -24.24 22.80
N HIS A 123 4.59 -24.38 23.13
CA HIS A 123 3.52 -23.58 22.55
C HIS A 123 3.64 -22.10 22.95
N ARG A 124 3.94 -21.82 24.22
CA ARG A 124 4.18 -20.45 24.69
C ARG A 124 5.44 -19.84 24.08
N ALA A 125 6.50 -20.62 23.96
CA ALA A 125 7.75 -20.18 23.34
C ALA A 125 7.57 -19.85 21.85
N VAL A 126 6.81 -20.67 21.10
CA VAL A 126 6.53 -20.35 19.70
C VAL A 126 5.61 -19.13 19.55
N ALA A 127 4.68 -18.90 20.50
CA ALA A 127 3.85 -17.70 20.51
C ALA A 127 4.70 -16.41 20.61
N LEU A 128 5.72 -16.40 21.47
CA LEU A 128 6.66 -15.28 21.58
C LEU A 128 7.40 -15.05 20.25
N ARG A 129 7.89 -16.12 19.61
CA ARG A 129 8.54 -16.04 18.31
C ARG A 129 7.61 -15.48 17.22
N ILE A 130 6.32 -15.82 17.25
CA ILE A 130 5.32 -15.25 16.34
C ILE A 130 5.15 -13.75 16.60
N ILE A 131 5.11 -13.31 17.86
CA ILE A 131 5.02 -11.89 18.22
C ILE A 131 6.24 -11.11 17.73
N GLU A 132 7.44 -11.65 17.90
CA GLU A 132 8.67 -11.04 17.40
C GLU A 132 8.66 -10.96 15.87
N THR A 133 8.26 -12.05 15.22
CA THR A 133 8.21 -12.14 13.74
C THR A 133 7.21 -11.15 13.16
N ARG A 134 5.99 -11.05 13.71
CA ARG A 134 4.99 -10.08 13.20
C ARG A 134 5.41 -8.63 13.43
N LYS A 135 6.17 -8.36 14.49
CA LYS A 135 6.75 -7.03 14.73
C LYS A 135 7.77 -6.69 13.64
N VAL A 136 8.64 -7.62 13.26
CA VAL A 136 9.60 -7.41 12.17
C VAL A 136 8.87 -7.24 10.83
N LEU A 137 7.87 -8.09 10.55
CA LEU A 137 7.06 -7.97 9.32
C LEU A 137 6.41 -6.58 9.20
N ALA A 138 5.82 -6.07 10.29
CA ALA A 138 5.16 -4.77 10.30
C ALA A 138 6.12 -3.57 10.23
N ALA A 139 7.36 -3.73 10.72
CA ALA A 139 8.29 -2.61 10.88
C ALA A 139 9.30 -2.47 9.73
N THR A 140 9.38 -3.43 8.83
CA THR A 140 10.39 -3.48 7.77
C THR A 140 9.75 -3.52 6.39
N ARG A 141 10.38 -2.86 5.43
CA ARG A 141 9.91 -2.85 4.04
C ARG A 141 10.01 -4.23 3.39
N GLU A 142 11.04 -4.99 3.77
CA GLU A 142 11.25 -6.38 3.34
C GLU A 142 10.17 -7.33 3.87
N GLY A 143 9.58 -7.00 5.03
CA GLY A 143 8.50 -7.75 5.63
C GLY A 143 7.14 -7.41 5.04
N PHE A 144 6.83 -6.11 4.94
CA PHE A 144 5.60 -5.63 4.33
C PHE A 144 5.79 -4.21 3.76
N ASP A 145 5.72 -4.09 2.43
CA ASP A 145 5.87 -2.81 1.74
C ASP A 145 4.53 -2.07 1.66
N TYR A 146 4.31 -1.16 2.62
CA TYR A 146 3.08 -0.35 2.69
C TYR A 146 2.93 0.64 1.52
N ASP A 147 4.05 1.16 1.01
CA ASP A 147 4.03 2.10 -0.11
C ASP A 147 3.58 1.38 -1.39
N TRP A 148 4.18 0.21 -1.65
CA TRP A 148 3.78 -0.64 -2.76
C TRP A 148 2.34 -1.13 -2.63
N MET A 149 1.91 -1.57 -1.43
CA MET A 149 0.52 -1.98 -1.19
C MET A 149 -0.46 -0.85 -1.55
N ARG A 150 -0.17 0.38 -1.11
CA ARG A 150 -1.00 1.55 -1.40
C ARG A 150 -1.06 1.82 -2.90
N GLU A 151 0.08 1.82 -3.58
CA GLU A 151 0.17 2.06 -5.02
C GLU A 151 -0.60 0.99 -5.80
N GLU A 152 -0.32 -0.29 -5.57
CA GLU A 152 -1.00 -1.40 -6.24
C GLU A 152 -2.51 -1.41 -5.99
N THR A 153 -2.96 -1.03 -4.78
CA THR A 153 -4.39 -0.93 -4.47
C THR A 153 -5.07 0.15 -5.31
N LEU A 154 -4.44 1.32 -5.44
CA LEU A 154 -4.99 2.43 -6.22
C LEU A 154 -5.01 2.12 -7.72
N GLU A 155 -3.92 1.53 -8.24
CA GLU A 155 -3.84 1.11 -9.64
C GLU A 155 -4.81 -0.03 -9.96
N GLY A 156 -4.91 -1.02 -9.07
CA GLY A 156 -5.86 -2.12 -9.16
C GLY A 156 -7.30 -1.62 -9.23
N LEU A 157 -7.70 -0.73 -8.32
CA LEU A 157 -9.04 -0.13 -8.35
C LEU A 157 -9.30 0.65 -9.64
N ALA A 158 -8.33 1.40 -10.15
CA ALA A 158 -8.48 2.13 -11.41
C ALA A 158 -8.68 1.16 -12.60
N ARG A 159 -7.93 0.06 -12.62
CA ARG A 159 -8.00 -0.98 -13.64
C ARG A 159 -9.34 -1.71 -13.59
N GLU A 160 -9.75 -2.17 -12.43
CA GLU A 160 -11.03 -2.86 -12.21
C GLU A 160 -12.22 -1.98 -12.60
N ASN A 161 -12.23 -0.71 -12.19
CA ASN A 161 -13.30 0.23 -12.55
C ASN A 161 -13.38 0.45 -14.07
N LEU A 162 -12.24 0.52 -14.75
CA LEU A 162 -12.18 0.66 -16.20
C LEU A 162 -12.73 -0.59 -16.91
N GLU A 163 -12.36 -1.78 -16.44
CA GLU A 163 -12.86 -3.05 -16.96
C GLU A 163 -14.37 -3.19 -16.78
N LEU A 164 -14.90 -2.87 -15.60
CA LEU A 164 -16.34 -2.88 -15.32
C LEU A 164 -17.09 -1.86 -16.19
N SER A 165 -16.52 -0.67 -16.37
CA SER A 165 -17.12 0.37 -17.23
C SER A 165 -17.16 -0.07 -18.70
N ARG A 166 -16.10 -0.73 -19.18
CA ARG A 166 -16.04 -1.29 -20.54
C ARG A 166 -17.04 -2.42 -20.73
N ALA A 167 -17.16 -3.31 -19.74
CA ALA A 167 -18.13 -4.41 -19.77
C ALA A 167 -19.56 -3.85 -19.85
N LEU A 168 -19.91 -2.88 -19.00
CA LEU A 168 -21.23 -2.23 -19.03
C LEU A 168 -21.54 -1.57 -20.37
N ALA A 169 -20.56 -0.86 -20.94
CA ALA A 169 -20.71 -0.24 -22.27
C ALA A 169 -20.90 -1.31 -23.35
N GLY A 170 -20.11 -2.38 -23.36
CA GLY A 170 -20.24 -3.49 -24.30
C GLY A 170 -21.59 -4.21 -24.22
N SER A 171 -22.14 -4.38 -23.01
CA SER A 171 -23.47 -4.96 -22.80
C SER A 171 -24.61 -4.03 -23.25
N SER A 172 -24.42 -2.72 -23.16
CA SER A 172 -25.45 -1.72 -23.51
C SER A 172 -25.56 -1.47 -25.02
N PHE A 173 -24.55 -1.83 -25.82
CA PHE A 173 -24.55 -1.70 -27.29
C PHE A 173 -24.78 -3.03 -28.03
N GLY A 174 -24.95 -4.15 -27.31
CA GLY A 174 -25.09 -5.49 -27.88
C GLY A 174 -26.53 -5.94 -28.21
N ASP A 175 -27.54 -5.08 -28.05
CA ASP A 175 -28.96 -5.43 -28.20
C ASP A 175 -29.69 -4.50 -29.19
N ALA A 176 -29.08 -4.25 -30.34
CA ALA A 176 -29.78 -3.63 -31.47
C ALA A 176 -30.39 -4.76 -32.34
N PRO A 177 -31.72 -4.95 -32.35
CA PRO A 177 -32.34 -5.92 -33.25
C PRO A 177 -32.14 -5.48 -34.70
N GLU A 178 -31.55 -6.35 -35.52
CA GLU A 178 -31.54 -6.21 -36.97
C GLU A 178 -33.00 -6.21 -37.48
N THR A 179 -33.46 -5.06 -37.99
CA THR A 179 -34.69 -4.92 -38.77
C THR A 179 -34.36 -4.81 -40.24
#